data_AF-A0A1J3IGD8-F1
#
_entry.id   AF-A0A1J3IGD8-F1
#
_cell.length_a   1.000
_cell.length_b   1.000
_cell.length_c   1.000
_cell.angle_alpha   90.00
_cell.angle_beta   90.00
_cell.angle_gamma   90.00
#
_symmetry.space_group_name_H-M   'P 1'
#
loop_
_entity.id
_entity.type
_entity.pdbx_description
1 polymer ?
#
loop_
_entity_poly.entity_id
_entity_poly.type
_entity_poly.pdbx_seq_one_letter_code
_entity_poly.pdbx_strand_id
1 'polypeptide(L)'
;KLVYPKFPSFQRMTKPLKYCSKLINSPTILSYSPFCHSTRFLPLPCHFASTFRSVKRQSRKNPNLVSSLPRISPSVSCFASSSPMATPTQSSESKPFSVLFVCLGNICRSPAAEGVFRDIVKKRGLDSKFNIDSAGTIDYHEGNMADPRMRSAAKRRGVEITSLSRPIKASDFREFDLILAMDEQNKEDILEAFSVWKARGNFPPDAEKKVKLMCSYCKKHNDKFVPDPYYGGAQGFEKVLDLLEDACESLLDSITAEN
;
A
#
# COMPACT_ATOMS: atom_id res chain seq x y z
N LYS A 1 8.31 1.65 -34.85
CA LYS A 1 9.05 0.51 -34.25
C LYS A 1 10.00 1.06 -33.20
N LEU A 2 9.51 1.24 -31.97
CA LEU A 2 10.33 1.66 -30.83
C LEU A 2 10.75 0.40 -30.08
N VAL A 3 12.06 0.19 -30.01
CA VAL A 3 12.71 -0.97 -29.42
C VAL A 3 12.88 -0.68 -27.93
N TYR A 4 12.20 -1.46 -27.08
CA TYR A 4 12.47 -1.48 -25.64
C TYR A 4 13.83 -2.17 -25.39
N PRO A 5 14.69 -1.67 -24.49
CA PRO A 5 15.87 -2.41 -24.09
C PRO A 5 15.42 -3.66 -23.31
N LYS A 6 15.77 -4.84 -23.82
CA LYS A 6 15.65 -6.12 -23.10
C LYS A 6 16.47 -6.02 -21.82
N PHE A 7 15.81 -6.08 -20.66
CA PHE A 7 16.49 -6.36 -19.40
C PHE A 7 16.97 -7.83 -19.41
N PRO A 8 18.15 -8.13 -18.82
CA PRO A 8 18.72 -9.47 -18.89
C PRO A 8 17.88 -10.46 -18.10
N SER A 9 17.69 -11.63 -18.69
CA SER A 9 17.11 -12.80 -18.05
C SER A 9 17.85 -13.16 -16.77
N PHE A 10 17.07 -13.41 -15.71
CA PHE A 10 17.53 -13.85 -14.40
C PHE A 10 18.30 -15.17 -14.52
N GLN A 11 19.63 -15.10 -14.63
CA GLN A 11 20.49 -16.25 -14.38
C GLN A 11 20.72 -16.38 -12.87
N ARG A 12 20.19 -17.49 -12.36
CA ARG A 12 20.29 -18.01 -11.01
C ARG A 12 21.77 -18.19 -10.61
N MET A 13 22.37 -17.22 -9.91
CA MET A 13 23.65 -17.44 -9.24
C MET A 13 23.41 -18.26 -7.97
N THR A 14 23.68 -19.56 -8.08
CA THR A 14 23.95 -20.43 -6.94
C THR A 14 25.46 -20.61 -6.86
N LYS A 15 26.12 -20.08 -5.82
CA LYS A 15 27.23 -20.71 -5.07
C LYS A 15 27.90 -19.74 -4.07
N PRO A 16 28.50 -20.27 -2.99
CA PRO A 16 28.69 -19.55 -1.73
C PRO A 16 30.02 -18.78 -1.63
N LEU A 17 29.99 -17.80 -0.73
CA LEU A 17 31.12 -17.02 -0.22
C LEU A 17 32.31 -17.91 0.21
N LYS A 18 33.46 -17.67 -0.41
CA LYS A 18 34.78 -17.97 0.17
C LYS A 18 35.71 -16.79 -0.13
N TYR A 19 35.99 -16.00 0.89
CA TYR A 19 37.06 -15.00 0.90
C TYR A 19 38.12 -15.49 1.89
N CYS A 20 39.29 -15.88 1.41
CA CYS A 20 40.51 -15.84 2.21
C CYS A 20 41.79 -15.99 1.38
N SER A 21 42.65 -14.99 1.54
CA SER A 21 44.12 -15.04 1.52
C SER A 21 44.82 -15.59 0.27
N LYS A 22 45.47 -14.69 -0.46
CA LYS A 22 46.94 -14.67 -0.68
C LYS A 22 47.25 -13.69 -1.81
N LEU A 23 48.15 -12.75 -1.56
CA LEU A 23 49.30 -12.42 -2.41
C LEU A 23 50.02 -11.20 -1.81
N ILE A 24 51.17 -11.46 -1.18
CA ILE A 24 52.24 -10.51 -0.90
C ILE A 24 53.50 -11.14 -1.49
N ASN A 25 54.16 -10.46 -2.43
CA ASN A 25 55.61 -10.40 -2.55
C ASN A 25 56.04 -9.28 -3.53
N SER A 26 57.01 -8.50 -3.06
CA SER A 26 57.61 -7.22 -3.48
C SER A 26 58.54 -7.33 -4.73
N PRO A 27 59.50 -6.41 -4.99
CA PRO A 27 59.42 -4.97 -5.36
C PRO A 27 60.31 -4.59 -6.59
N THR A 28 60.16 -3.38 -7.14
CA THR A 28 61.28 -2.67 -7.80
C THR A 28 61.14 -1.14 -7.74
N ILE A 29 62.30 -0.50 -7.62
CA ILE A 29 62.60 0.87 -7.17
C ILE A 29 62.95 1.78 -8.37
N LEU A 30 62.99 3.11 -8.10
CA LEU A 30 63.55 4.27 -8.82
C LEU A 30 62.52 5.10 -9.62
N SER A 31 62.45 6.43 -9.57
CA SER A 31 63.12 7.48 -8.79
C SER A 31 62.59 8.88 -9.20
N TYR A 32 62.88 9.90 -8.40
CA TYR A 32 62.84 11.36 -8.65
C TYR A 32 61.54 12.19 -8.42
N SER A 33 61.53 12.84 -7.25
CA SER A 33 60.96 14.17 -6.91
C SER A 33 62.02 15.27 -7.20
N PRO A 34 61.83 16.62 -6.99
CA PRO A 34 60.88 17.28 -6.08
C PRO A 34 60.27 18.64 -6.56
N PHE A 35 59.27 19.15 -5.84
CA PHE A 35 59.25 20.56 -5.38
C PHE A 35 58.27 20.73 -4.20
N CYS A 36 58.69 21.53 -3.23
CA CYS A 36 58.16 21.67 -1.87
C CYS A 36 57.76 23.13 -1.62
N HIS A 37 56.68 23.39 -0.87
CA HIS A 37 56.50 24.46 0.14
C HIS A 37 55.07 24.33 0.72
N SER A 38 54.86 23.88 1.96
CA SER A 38 55.03 24.51 3.28
C SER A 38 53.80 25.31 3.78
N THR A 39 53.05 24.66 4.67
CA THR A 39 52.49 25.15 5.96
C THR A 39 51.71 26.48 6.05
N ARG A 40 50.52 26.42 6.67
CA ARG A 40 50.28 27.04 8.00
C ARG A 40 48.98 26.57 8.68
N PHE A 41 49.14 26.20 9.94
CA PHE A 41 48.14 26.01 10.99
C PHE A 41 47.52 27.35 11.45
N LEU A 42 46.28 27.31 11.96
CA LEU A 42 45.90 27.68 13.35
C LEU A 42 44.35 27.69 13.55
N PRO A 43 43.82 27.21 14.71
CA PRO A 43 42.41 27.30 15.09
C PRO A 43 42.11 28.17 16.34
N LEU A 44 40.80 28.43 16.58
CA LEU A 44 40.10 28.86 17.84
C LEU A 44 40.23 30.35 18.29
N PRO A 45 39.27 30.94 19.08
CA PRO A 45 38.60 30.33 20.25
C PRO A 45 37.10 30.61 20.53
N CYS A 46 36.59 29.79 21.46
CA CYS A 46 35.34 29.89 22.21
C CYS A 46 35.33 31.05 23.24
N HIS A 47 34.16 31.66 23.43
CA HIS A 47 33.74 32.36 24.67
C HIS A 47 32.31 31.88 24.98
N PHE A 48 32.04 31.12 26.06
CA PHE A 48 31.82 31.54 27.45
C PHE A 48 30.63 32.50 27.62
N ALA A 49 29.48 31.98 28.09
CA ALA A 49 28.84 32.43 29.34
C ALA A 49 27.49 31.72 29.57
N SER A 50 27.42 31.10 30.73
CA SER A 50 26.25 30.47 31.36
C SER A 50 25.23 31.49 31.83
N THR A 51 23.94 31.13 31.79
CA THR A 51 23.03 31.30 32.94
C THR A 51 21.87 30.31 32.83
N PHE A 52 22.01 29.17 33.49
CA PHE A 52 20.89 28.31 33.88
C PHE A 52 20.21 28.95 35.09
N ARG A 53 18.92 29.28 34.98
CA ARG A 53 18.07 29.59 36.14
C ARG A 53 17.11 28.41 36.34
N SER A 54 17.43 27.59 37.33
CA SER A 54 16.58 26.51 37.83
C SER A 54 15.51 27.11 38.74
N VAL A 55 14.23 26.86 38.44
CA VAL A 55 13.12 27.03 39.41
C VAL A 55 12.57 25.64 39.74
N LYS A 56 12.73 25.29 41.02
CA LYS A 56 12.21 24.09 41.68
C LYS A 56 10.75 24.28 42.09
N ARG A 57 10.06 23.13 42.19
CA ARG A 57 8.86 22.82 43.02
C ARG A 57 7.54 23.43 42.51
N GLN A 58 6.40 22.74 42.59
CA GLN A 58 5.97 21.84 43.66
C GLN A 58 4.82 20.91 43.23
N SER A 59 4.88 19.68 43.72
CA SER A 59 3.81 18.68 43.79
C SER A 59 2.65 19.15 44.68
N ARG A 60 1.40 18.90 44.26
CA ARG A 60 0.25 18.71 45.17
C ARG A 60 -0.68 17.62 44.63
N LYS A 61 -0.68 16.48 45.31
CA LYS A 61 -1.80 15.53 45.38
C LYS A 61 -2.80 16.06 46.41
N ASN A 62 -4.10 15.83 46.20
CA ASN A 62 -4.99 15.41 47.30
C ASN A 62 -6.27 14.73 46.79
N PRO A 63 -6.61 13.52 47.28
CA PRO A 63 -7.90 12.85 47.16
C PRO A 63 -8.77 13.06 48.41
N ASN A 64 -9.97 12.41 48.46
CA ASN A 64 -11.00 12.30 49.53
C ASN A 64 -12.33 13.00 49.12
N LEU A 65 -13.56 12.54 49.42
CA LEU A 65 -14.13 11.63 50.44
C LEU A 65 -15.62 11.31 50.02
N VAL A 66 -16.08 10.07 49.89
CA VAL A 66 -16.97 9.22 50.76
C VAL A 66 -18.38 9.75 51.17
N SER A 67 -19.37 8.85 50.95
CA SER A 67 -20.66 8.54 51.63
C SER A 67 -21.86 9.51 51.58
N SER A 68 -23.04 8.99 51.20
CA SER A 68 -24.11 8.55 52.14
C SER A 68 -25.44 8.16 51.45
N LEU A 69 -26.04 7.04 51.88
CA LEU A 69 -27.41 6.57 51.55
C LEU A 69 -28.49 7.30 52.38
N PRO A 70 -29.78 7.21 51.99
CA PRO A 70 -30.68 6.38 52.82
C PRO A 70 -31.71 5.55 52.04
N ARG A 71 -32.34 4.65 52.81
CA ARG A 71 -33.27 3.55 52.47
C ARG A 71 -34.71 3.95 52.84
N ILE A 72 -35.69 3.78 51.95
CA ILE A 72 -37.14 3.68 52.28
C ILE A 72 -37.81 2.59 51.41
N SER A 73 -38.75 1.91 52.05
CA SER A 73 -39.44 0.61 51.88
C SER A 73 -40.47 0.47 50.73
N PRO A 74 -41.12 -0.73 50.57
CA PRO A 74 -41.63 -1.23 49.29
C PRO A 74 -43.14 -1.04 49.08
N SER A 75 -43.56 -1.07 47.81
CA SER A 75 -44.95 -1.34 47.43
C SER A 75 -45.03 -2.09 46.09
N VAL A 76 -45.40 -3.36 46.19
CA VAL A 76 -46.23 -4.17 45.29
C VAL A 76 -46.53 -3.63 43.89
N SER A 77 -46.11 -4.36 42.85
CA SER A 77 -47.03 -4.84 41.81
C SER A 77 -46.36 -5.88 40.93
N CYS A 78 -46.91 -7.10 40.97
CA CYS A 78 -46.67 -8.13 39.96
C CYS A 78 -47.36 -7.69 38.67
N PHE A 79 -46.59 -7.37 37.64
CA PHE A 79 -47.10 -7.37 36.26
C PHE A 79 -46.31 -8.38 35.45
N ALA A 80 -46.92 -9.56 35.29
CA ALA A 80 -46.58 -10.49 34.24
C ALA A 80 -46.79 -9.77 32.89
N SER A 81 -45.69 -9.44 32.24
CA SER A 81 -45.68 -9.08 30.82
C SER A 81 -44.68 -9.98 30.14
N SER A 82 -45.22 -11.07 29.61
CA SER A 82 -44.61 -11.96 28.63
C SER A 82 -44.03 -11.11 27.50
N SER A 83 -42.73 -10.86 27.58
CA SER A 83 -41.96 -10.30 26.48
C SER A 83 -41.83 -11.40 25.42
N PRO A 84 -42.24 -11.17 24.15
CA PRO A 84 -41.87 -12.08 23.10
C PRO A 84 -40.35 -12.04 23.00
N MET A 85 -39.75 -13.21 23.21
CA MET A 85 -38.35 -13.49 22.99
C MET A 85 -38.05 -13.07 21.54
N ALA A 86 -37.47 -11.89 21.37
CA ALA A 86 -36.97 -11.44 20.09
C ALA A 86 -35.88 -12.43 19.71
N THR A 87 -36.23 -13.33 18.80
CA THR A 87 -35.29 -14.18 18.08
C THR A 87 -34.16 -13.27 17.59
N PRO A 88 -32.89 -13.58 17.85
CA PRO A 88 -31.82 -12.88 17.17
C PRO A 88 -32.00 -13.25 15.69
N THR A 89 -32.49 -12.28 14.91
CA THR A 89 -32.44 -12.33 13.46
C THR A 89 -30.98 -12.59 13.14
N GLN A 90 -30.67 -13.81 12.71
CA GLN A 90 -29.37 -14.11 12.14
C GLN A 90 -29.29 -13.29 10.87
N SER A 91 -28.74 -12.08 10.98
CA SER A 91 -28.24 -11.34 9.84
C SER A 91 -27.18 -12.24 9.23
N SER A 92 -27.52 -12.85 8.10
CA SER A 92 -26.55 -13.47 7.22
C SER A 92 -25.57 -12.38 6.80
N GLU A 93 -24.51 -12.16 7.57
CA GLU A 93 -23.45 -11.25 7.20
C GLU A 93 -22.77 -11.85 5.96
N SER A 94 -23.13 -11.32 4.79
CA SER A 94 -22.46 -11.67 3.55
C SER A 94 -21.02 -11.15 3.63
N LYS A 95 -20.06 -12.03 3.30
CA LYS A 95 -18.64 -11.67 3.24
C LYS A 95 -18.47 -10.43 2.34
N PRO A 96 -17.69 -9.42 2.75
CA PRO A 96 -17.36 -8.28 1.90
C PRO A 96 -16.72 -8.71 0.57
N PHE A 97 -17.18 -8.13 -0.54
CA PHE A 97 -16.63 -8.37 -1.87
C PHE A 97 -15.21 -7.78 -1.95
N SER A 98 -14.23 -8.62 -2.27
CA SER A 98 -12.81 -8.26 -2.18
C SER A 98 -12.21 -7.96 -3.56
N VAL A 99 -11.70 -6.73 -3.76
CA VAL A 99 -11.07 -6.26 -5.01
C VAL A 99 -9.60 -5.90 -4.78
N LEU A 100 -8.72 -6.44 -5.63
CA LEU A 100 -7.28 -6.15 -5.61
C LEU A 100 -6.85 -5.45 -6.90
N PHE A 101 -6.23 -4.29 -6.79
CA PHE A 101 -5.64 -3.57 -7.92
C PHE A 101 -4.15 -3.87 -8.04
N VAL A 102 -3.66 -4.20 -9.24
CA VAL A 102 -2.27 -4.65 -9.44
C VAL A 102 -1.60 -3.89 -10.58
N CYS A 103 -0.44 -3.30 -10.29
CA CYS A 103 0.45 -2.74 -11.30
C CYS A 103 1.88 -3.29 -11.12
N LEU A 104 2.88 -2.74 -11.82
CA LEU A 104 4.27 -3.19 -11.66
C LEU A 104 4.79 -2.95 -10.23
N GLY A 105 5.05 -1.71 -9.84
CA GLY A 105 5.74 -1.39 -8.58
C GLY A 105 4.85 -1.02 -7.38
N ASN A 106 3.52 -1.02 -7.53
CA ASN A 106 2.55 -0.63 -6.49
C ASN A 106 2.84 0.72 -5.79
N ILE A 107 3.31 1.69 -6.57
CA ILE A 107 3.54 3.06 -6.07
C ILE A 107 2.75 4.11 -6.85
N CYS A 108 2.15 3.77 -7.99
CA CYS A 108 1.51 4.79 -8.83
C CYS A 108 0.10 4.40 -9.27
N ARG A 109 -0.03 3.50 -10.24
CA ARG A 109 -1.33 3.16 -10.86
C ARG A 109 -2.25 2.38 -9.92
N SER A 110 -1.78 1.29 -9.31
CA SER A 110 -2.65 0.50 -8.42
C SER A 110 -3.03 1.19 -7.11
N PRO A 111 -2.15 1.97 -6.42
CA PRO A 111 -2.58 2.80 -5.29
C PRO A 111 -3.61 3.87 -5.67
N ALA A 112 -3.48 4.46 -6.87
CA ALA A 112 -4.48 5.41 -7.36
C ALA A 112 -5.83 4.74 -7.61
N ALA A 113 -5.84 3.55 -8.22
CA ALA A 113 -7.07 2.79 -8.45
C ALA A 113 -7.76 2.42 -7.13
N GLU A 114 -6.98 1.98 -6.14
CA GLU A 114 -7.45 1.68 -4.80
C GLU A 114 -8.10 2.90 -4.12
N GLY A 115 -7.42 4.06 -4.16
CA GLY A 115 -7.93 5.31 -3.61
C GLY A 115 -9.21 5.77 -4.30
N VAL A 116 -9.24 5.77 -5.63
CA VAL A 116 -10.41 6.18 -6.43
C VAL A 116 -11.60 5.25 -6.18
N PHE A 117 -11.39 3.93 -6.23
CA PHE A 117 -12.48 2.97 -6.00
C PHE A 117 -13.04 3.07 -4.59
N ARG A 118 -12.17 3.19 -3.57
CA ARG A 118 -12.59 3.37 -2.17
C ARG A 118 -13.41 4.65 -1.97
N ASP A 119 -12.98 5.76 -2.57
CA ASP A 119 -13.72 7.01 -2.51
C ASP A 119 -15.13 6.88 -3.14
N ILE A 120 -15.23 6.24 -4.31
CA ILE A 120 -16.52 5.98 -4.97
C ILE A 120 -17.42 5.08 -4.12
N VAL A 121 -16.89 3.96 -3.59
CA VAL A 121 -17.62 3.03 -2.71
C VAL A 121 -18.13 3.75 -1.46
N LYS A 122 -17.29 4.58 -0.83
CA LYS A 122 -17.65 5.37 0.34
C LYS A 122 -18.75 6.39 0.03
N LYS A 123 -18.63 7.12 -1.09
CA LYS A 123 -19.65 8.08 -1.55
C LYS A 123 -21.01 7.41 -1.81
N ARG A 124 -21.03 6.13 -2.17
CA ARG A 124 -22.27 5.33 -2.32
C ARG A 124 -22.74 4.65 -1.05
N GLY A 125 -22.04 4.82 0.08
CA GLY A 125 -22.42 4.22 1.37
C GLY A 125 -22.25 2.70 1.41
N LEU A 126 -21.33 2.13 0.62
CA LEU A 126 -21.12 0.69 0.48
C LEU A 126 -19.82 0.19 1.14
N ASP A 127 -19.12 1.04 1.90
CA ASP A 127 -17.80 0.76 2.47
C ASP A 127 -17.72 -0.59 3.22
N SER A 128 -18.72 -0.91 4.05
CA SER A 128 -18.76 -2.16 4.81
C SER A 128 -18.96 -3.43 3.95
N LYS A 129 -19.34 -3.28 2.68
CA LYS A 129 -19.56 -4.40 1.74
C LYS A 129 -18.33 -4.72 0.90
N PHE A 130 -17.26 -3.94 1.01
CA PHE A 130 -16.07 -4.11 0.18
C PHE A 130 -14.81 -4.25 1.02
N ASN A 131 -13.90 -5.09 0.54
CA ASN A 131 -12.51 -5.12 0.97
C ASN A 131 -11.65 -4.70 -0.22
N ILE A 132 -10.88 -3.62 -0.07
CA ILE A 132 -10.21 -2.94 -1.19
C ILE A 132 -8.73 -2.81 -0.87
N ASP A 133 -7.87 -3.31 -1.74
CA ASP A 133 -6.41 -3.29 -1.56
C ASP A 133 -5.69 -3.12 -2.90
N SER A 134 -4.37 -2.86 -2.85
CA SER A 134 -3.50 -2.86 -4.02
C SER A 134 -2.19 -3.62 -3.80
N ALA A 135 -1.59 -4.08 -4.90
CA ALA A 135 -0.32 -4.80 -4.92
C ALA A 135 0.50 -4.53 -6.19
N GLY A 136 1.73 -5.06 -6.17
CA GLY A 136 2.74 -4.95 -7.23
C GLY A 136 3.17 -6.32 -7.75
N THR A 137 3.54 -6.42 -9.02
CA THR A 137 4.14 -7.67 -9.56
C THR A 137 5.60 -7.83 -9.13
N ILE A 138 6.25 -6.76 -8.67
CA ILE A 138 7.59 -6.77 -8.08
C ILE A 138 7.57 -6.26 -6.63
N ASP A 139 8.61 -6.58 -5.87
CA ASP A 139 8.80 -6.23 -4.46
C ASP A 139 9.75 -5.02 -4.24
N TYR A 140 10.29 -4.45 -5.31
CA TYR A 140 11.33 -3.40 -5.24
C TYR A 140 10.95 -2.18 -4.39
N HIS A 141 9.65 -1.87 -4.27
CA HIS A 141 9.16 -0.73 -3.52
C HIS A 141 8.44 -1.10 -2.22
N GLU A 142 8.48 -2.34 -1.76
CA GLU A 142 7.74 -2.80 -0.59
C GLU A 142 7.92 -1.87 0.63
N GLY A 143 6.80 -1.53 1.28
CA GLY A 143 6.73 -0.62 2.42
C GLY A 143 6.75 0.87 2.06
N ASN A 144 7.06 1.25 0.82
CA ASN A 144 7.08 2.66 0.41
C ASN A 144 5.67 3.21 0.24
N MET A 145 5.51 4.51 0.50
CA MET A 145 4.29 5.23 0.14
C MET A 145 4.14 5.34 -1.38
N ALA A 146 2.90 5.54 -1.83
CA ALA A 146 2.61 5.93 -3.21
C ALA A 146 3.37 7.20 -3.65
N ASP A 147 3.67 7.28 -4.95
CA ASP A 147 4.40 8.34 -5.62
C ASP A 147 3.79 9.70 -5.25
N PRO A 148 4.61 10.66 -4.77
CA PRO A 148 4.11 11.94 -4.29
C PRO A 148 3.39 12.76 -5.38
N ARG A 149 3.75 12.59 -6.66
CA ARG A 149 3.09 13.28 -7.79
C ARG A 149 1.68 12.73 -8.00
N MET A 150 1.53 11.40 -7.94
CA MET A 150 0.21 10.75 -8.03
C MET A 150 -0.67 11.13 -6.84
N ARG A 151 -0.13 11.09 -5.62
CA ARG A 151 -0.84 11.53 -4.40
C ARG A 151 -1.28 12.99 -4.51
N SER A 152 -0.42 13.87 -5.03
CA SER A 152 -0.76 15.27 -5.26
C SER A 152 -1.89 15.43 -6.28
N ALA A 153 -1.86 14.69 -7.39
CA ALA A 153 -2.90 14.70 -8.41
C ALA A 153 -4.24 14.20 -7.88
N ALA A 154 -4.26 13.03 -7.24
CA ALA A 154 -5.46 12.46 -6.65
C ALA A 154 -6.08 13.37 -5.57
N LYS A 155 -5.23 13.99 -4.73
CA LYS A 155 -5.69 14.91 -3.69
C LYS A 155 -6.40 16.14 -4.26
N ARG A 156 -5.99 16.65 -5.43
CA ARG A 156 -6.72 17.75 -6.11
C ARG A 156 -8.14 17.36 -6.50
N ARG A 157 -8.40 16.06 -6.70
CA ARG A 157 -9.72 15.50 -7.00
C ARG A 157 -10.49 15.05 -5.75
N GLY A 158 -9.96 15.31 -4.56
CA GLY A 158 -10.56 14.88 -3.29
C GLY A 158 -10.32 13.41 -2.95
N VAL A 159 -9.44 12.71 -3.68
CA VAL A 159 -9.10 11.30 -3.44
C VAL A 159 -7.83 11.22 -2.60
N GLU A 160 -7.91 10.50 -1.48
CA GLU A 160 -6.75 10.22 -0.63
C GLU A 160 -6.14 8.86 -0.98
N ILE A 161 -4.83 8.83 -1.23
CA ILE A 161 -4.05 7.61 -1.46
C ILE A 161 -3.15 7.38 -0.26
N THR A 162 -3.48 6.35 0.53
CA THR A 162 -2.76 5.95 1.75
C THR A 162 -2.03 4.61 1.64
N SER A 163 -2.08 3.95 0.48
CA SER A 163 -1.49 2.64 0.26
C SER A 163 0.02 2.63 0.52
N LEU A 164 0.47 1.53 1.12
CA LEU A 164 1.89 1.17 1.18
C LEU A 164 2.15 0.04 0.20
N SER A 165 3.22 0.17 -0.57
CA SER A 165 3.56 -0.79 -1.61
C SER A 165 3.78 -2.18 -1.00
N ARG A 166 3.24 -3.22 -1.65
CA ARG A 166 3.51 -4.62 -1.33
C ARG A 166 3.51 -5.48 -2.61
N PRO A 167 4.29 -6.57 -2.66
CA PRO A 167 4.16 -7.53 -3.75
C PRO A 167 2.84 -8.31 -3.66
N ILE A 168 2.35 -8.77 -4.81
CA ILE A 168 1.28 -9.75 -4.90
C ILE A 168 1.79 -11.10 -4.37
N LYS A 169 0.93 -11.80 -3.62
CA LYS A 169 1.25 -13.07 -2.97
C LYS A 169 0.25 -14.16 -3.34
N ALA A 170 0.64 -15.40 -3.14
CA ALA A 170 -0.22 -16.56 -3.35
C ALA A 170 -1.55 -16.49 -2.57
N SER A 171 -1.59 -15.86 -1.39
CA SER A 171 -2.83 -15.77 -0.62
C SER A 171 -3.85 -14.80 -1.23
N ASP A 172 -3.41 -13.84 -2.05
CA ASP A 172 -4.30 -12.89 -2.70
C ASP A 172 -5.32 -13.60 -3.62
N PHE A 173 -4.92 -14.68 -4.30
CA PHE A 173 -5.82 -15.48 -5.14
C PHE A 173 -6.92 -16.25 -4.37
N ARG A 174 -6.72 -16.43 -3.06
CA ARG A 174 -7.70 -17.04 -2.15
C ARG A 174 -8.59 -15.99 -1.49
N GLU A 175 -8.01 -14.85 -1.14
CA GLU A 175 -8.67 -13.79 -0.37
C GLU A 175 -9.58 -12.92 -1.25
N PHE A 176 -9.11 -12.58 -2.46
CA PHE A 176 -9.78 -11.66 -3.36
C PHE A 176 -10.71 -12.35 -4.36
N ASP A 177 -11.83 -11.70 -4.63
CA ASP A 177 -12.86 -12.14 -5.56
C ASP A 177 -12.56 -11.64 -6.98
N LEU A 178 -11.89 -10.49 -7.09
CA LEU A 178 -11.47 -9.87 -8.35
C LEU A 178 -10.05 -9.28 -8.25
N ILE A 179 -9.23 -9.53 -9.27
CA ILE A 179 -7.87 -9.00 -9.40
C ILE A 179 -7.78 -8.19 -10.70
N LEU A 180 -7.45 -6.90 -10.61
CA LEU A 180 -7.47 -5.95 -11.71
C LEU A 180 -6.06 -5.49 -12.07
N ALA A 181 -5.56 -5.97 -13.21
CA ALA A 181 -4.28 -5.59 -13.77
C ALA A 181 -4.37 -4.24 -14.52
N MET A 182 -3.40 -3.36 -14.32
CA MET A 182 -3.38 -2.04 -14.97
C MET A 182 -3.05 -2.09 -16.46
N ASP A 183 -2.23 -3.05 -16.88
CA ASP A 183 -1.89 -3.30 -18.28
C ASP A 183 -1.73 -4.80 -18.58
N GLU A 184 -1.50 -5.15 -19.84
CA GLU A 184 -1.35 -6.54 -20.28
C GLU A 184 -0.10 -7.21 -19.70
N GLN A 185 1.01 -6.48 -19.57
CA GLN A 185 2.22 -7.04 -18.98
C GLN A 185 1.98 -7.43 -17.52
N ASN A 186 1.30 -6.58 -16.75
CA ASN A 186 0.94 -6.89 -15.38
C ASN A 186 0.02 -8.11 -15.31
N LYS A 187 -0.92 -8.25 -16.24
CA LYS A 187 -1.78 -9.44 -16.32
C LYS A 187 -0.97 -10.70 -16.61
N GLU A 188 -0.04 -10.66 -17.55
CA GLU A 188 0.86 -11.77 -17.87
C GLU A 188 1.71 -12.16 -16.64
N ASP A 189 2.36 -11.19 -16.00
CA ASP A 189 3.19 -11.40 -14.81
C ASP A 189 2.40 -12.07 -13.66
N ILE A 190 1.17 -11.60 -13.43
CA ILE A 190 0.26 -12.15 -12.41
C ILE A 190 -0.08 -13.62 -12.72
N LEU A 191 -0.38 -13.93 -13.97
CA LEU A 191 -0.74 -15.29 -14.40
C LEU A 191 0.47 -16.24 -14.39
N GLU A 192 1.66 -15.74 -14.72
CA GLU A 192 2.91 -16.50 -14.60
C GLU A 192 3.21 -16.83 -13.14
N ALA A 193 3.15 -15.83 -12.25
CA ALA A 193 3.33 -16.04 -10.81
C ALA A 193 2.30 -17.02 -10.26
N PHE A 194 1.03 -16.89 -10.66
CA PHE A 194 -0.03 -17.80 -10.26
C PHE A 194 0.21 -19.23 -10.72
N SER A 195 0.71 -19.44 -11.94
CA SER A 195 1.01 -20.78 -12.47
C SER A 195 2.05 -21.51 -11.60
N VAL A 196 3.06 -20.78 -11.13
CA VAL A 196 4.08 -21.32 -10.21
C VAL A 196 3.47 -21.64 -8.84
N TRP A 197 2.60 -20.79 -8.31
CA TRP A 197 1.96 -21.03 -7.02
C TRP A 197 0.95 -22.18 -7.07
N LYS A 198 0.15 -22.27 -8.13
CA LYS A 198 -0.84 -23.33 -8.38
C LYS A 198 -0.19 -24.71 -8.39
N ALA A 199 1.03 -24.83 -8.89
CA ALA A 199 1.79 -26.09 -8.85
C ALA A 199 2.21 -26.54 -7.44
N ARG A 200 2.15 -25.65 -6.43
CA ARG A 200 2.66 -25.89 -5.07
C ARG A 200 1.60 -25.79 -3.98
N GLY A 201 0.36 -25.44 -4.32
CA GLY A 201 -0.67 -25.16 -3.32
C GLY A 201 -2.08 -25.40 -3.83
N ASN A 202 -3.04 -25.35 -2.91
CA ASN A 202 -4.45 -25.48 -3.22
C ASN A 202 -5.07 -24.10 -3.48
N PHE A 203 -5.79 -23.97 -4.58
CA PHE A 203 -6.46 -22.75 -4.99
C PHE A 203 -7.90 -23.06 -5.43
N PRO A 204 -8.82 -22.09 -5.34
CA PRO A 204 -10.15 -22.25 -5.90
C PRO A 204 -10.07 -22.65 -7.38
N PRO A 205 -11.00 -23.50 -7.87
CA PRO A 205 -11.14 -23.74 -9.30
C PRO A 205 -11.26 -22.41 -10.04
N ASP A 206 -10.64 -22.33 -11.22
CA ASP A 206 -10.70 -21.16 -12.07
C ASP A 206 -10.24 -19.84 -11.44
N ALA A 207 -9.38 -19.87 -10.40
CA ALA A 207 -8.90 -18.65 -9.75
C ALA A 207 -8.18 -17.69 -10.74
N GLU A 208 -7.62 -18.20 -11.83
CA GLU A 208 -7.09 -17.41 -12.95
C GLU A 208 -8.15 -16.52 -13.64
N LYS A 209 -9.43 -16.92 -13.66
CA LYS A 209 -10.51 -16.16 -14.32
C LYS A 209 -10.88 -14.88 -13.56
N LYS A 210 -10.45 -14.76 -12.31
CA LYS A 210 -10.59 -13.54 -11.50
C LYS A 210 -9.68 -12.41 -11.97
N VAL A 211 -8.64 -12.71 -12.76
CA VAL A 211 -7.69 -11.71 -13.26
C VAL A 211 -8.23 -11.05 -14.53
N LYS A 212 -8.56 -9.76 -14.43
CA LYS A 212 -9.08 -8.94 -15.55
C LYS A 212 -8.25 -7.66 -15.71
N LEU A 213 -8.39 -6.99 -16.86
CA LEU A 213 -7.78 -5.68 -17.08
C LEU A 213 -8.65 -4.59 -16.47
N MET A 214 -8.04 -3.58 -15.86
CA MET A 214 -8.78 -2.43 -15.31
C MET A 214 -9.62 -1.76 -16.41
N CYS A 215 -9.02 -1.51 -17.57
CA CYS A 215 -9.69 -0.84 -18.68
C CYS A 215 -10.80 -1.67 -19.35
N SER A 216 -10.98 -2.96 -19.02
CA SER A 216 -12.17 -3.69 -19.49
C SER A 216 -13.47 -3.16 -18.90
N TYR A 217 -13.37 -2.33 -17.85
CA TYR A 217 -14.51 -1.68 -17.21
C TYR A 217 -14.72 -0.23 -17.68
N CYS A 218 -13.81 0.37 -18.47
CA CYS A 218 -14.02 1.71 -19.01
C CYS A 218 -15.27 1.77 -19.90
N LYS A 219 -16.08 2.83 -19.76
CA LYS A 219 -17.25 3.08 -20.62
C LYS A 219 -17.12 4.38 -21.41
N LYS A 220 -16.49 5.39 -20.82
CA LYS A 220 -16.29 6.72 -21.43
C LYS A 220 -14.99 6.76 -22.26
N HIS A 221 -14.00 5.95 -21.91
CA HIS A 221 -12.72 5.86 -22.60
C HIS A 221 -12.53 4.53 -23.33
N ASN A 222 -11.89 4.59 -24.51
CA ASN A 222 -11.60 3.43 -25.35
C ASN A 222 -10.17 2.88 -25.16
N ASP A 223 -9.44 3.40 -24.18
CA ASP A 223 -8.10 2.95 -23.83
C ASP A 223 -8.13 1.47 -23.40
N LYS A 224 -7.15 0.67 -23.85
CA LYS A 224 -7.08 -0.77 -23.54
C LYS A 224 -6.36 -1.09 -22.23
N PHE A 225 -5.57 -0.15 -21.74
CA PHE A 225 -4.74 -0.28 -20.55
C PHE A 225 -4.50 1.10 -19.91
N VAL A 226 -4.16 1.11 -18.63
CA VAL A 226 -3.80 2.32 -17.89
C VAL A 226 -2.32 2.61 -18.15
N PRO A 227 -1.98 3.72 -18.84
CA PRO A 227 -0.60 4.02 -19.21
C PRO A 227 0.24 4.31 -17.97
N ASP A 228 1.53 3.95 -18.01
CA ASP A 228 2.45 4.32 -16.94
C ASP A 228 2.73 5.83 -16.95
N PRO A 229 2.37 6.58 -15.89
CA PRO A 229 2.49 8.04 -15.90
C PRO A 229 3.93 8.53 -15.66
N TYR A 230 4.86 7.64 -15.31
CA TYR A 230 6.20 8.03 -14.84
C TYR A 230 6.96 8.92 -15.82
N TYR A 231 6.75 8.71 -17.13
CA TYR A 231 7.40 9.47 -18.21
C TYR A 231 6.49 10.53 -18.87
N GLY A 232 5.23 10.67 -18.43
CA GLY A 232 4.22 11.53 -19.07
C GLY A 232 4.11 12.96 -18.52
N GLY A 233 4.97 13.34 -17.57
CA GLY A 233 4.84 14.61 -16.86
C GLY A 233 3.52 14.73 -16.08
N ALA A 234 3.10 15.95 -15.74
CA ALA A 234 1.89 16.17 -14.93
C ALA A 234 0.61 15.65 -15.60
N GLN A 235 0.50 15.78 -16.93
CA GLN A 235 -0.67 15.34 -17.69
C GLN A 235 -0.83 13.81 -17.71
N GLY A 236 0.29 13.07 -17.59
CA GLY A 236 0.24 11.60 -17.48
C GLY A 236 -0.53 11.13 -16.24
N PHE A 237 -0.35 11.81 -15.10
CA PHE A 237 -1.08 11.48 -13.86
C PHE A 237 -2.57 11.78 -13.98
N GLU A 238 -2.95 12.90 -14.59
CA GLU A 238 -4.36 13.25 -14.81
C GLU A 238 -5.04 12.24 -15.73
N LYS A 239 -4.41 11.87 -16.85
CA LYS A 239 -4.95 10.85 -17.76
C LYS A 239 -5.16 9.51 -17.07
N VAL A 240 -4.25 9.10 -16.18
CA VAL A 240 -4.42 7.87 -15.38
C VAL A 240 -5.65 7.98 -14.49
N LEU A 241 -5.82 9.09 -13.77
CA LEU A 241 -6.97 9.30 -12.90
C LEU A 241 -8.30 9.33 -13.69
N ASP A 242 -8.33 9.94 -14.88
CA ASP A 242 -9.53 9.97 -15.74
C ASP A 242 -9.98 8.55 -16.14
N LEU A 243 -9.02 7.69 -16.48
CA LEU A 243 -9.30 6.29 -16.81
C LEU A 243 -9.78 5.51 -15.59
N LEU A 244 -9.16 5.74 -14.43
CA LEU A 244 -9.50 5.04 -13.20
C LEU A 244 -10.89 5.45 -12.69
N GLU A 245 -11.27 6.72 -12.78
CA GLU A 245 -12.61 7.19 -12.40
C GLU A 245 -13.70 6.55 -13.27
N ASP A 246 -13.52 6.57 -14.59
CA ASP A 246 -14.44 5.91 -15.53
C ASP A 246 -14.57 4.40 -15.26
N ALA A 247 -13.43 3.71 -15.16
CA ALA A 247 -13.41 2.27 -14.94
C ALA A 247 -13.97 1.88 -13.57
N CYS A 248 -13.66 2.63 -12.50
CA CYS A 248 -14.10 2.33 -11.14
C CYS A 248 -15.61 2.57 -10.94
N GLU A 249 -16.18 3.61 -11.55
CA GLU A 249 -17.63 3.84 -11.54
C GLU A 249 -18.38 2.66 -12.18
N SER A 250 -17.95 2.27 -13.38
CA SER A 250 -18.54 1.18 -14.13
C SER A 250 -18.32 -0.18 -13.46
N LEU A 251 -17.13 -0.40 -12.87
CA LEU A 251 -16.82 -1.59 -12.08
C LEU A 251 -17.78 -1.74 -10.90
N LEU A 252 -18.01 -0.67 -10.13
CA LEU A 252 -18.92 -0.72 -9.00
C LEU A 252 -20.33 -1.05 -9.44
N ASP A 253 -20.81 -0.41 -10.53
CA ASP A 253 -22.13 -0.71 -11.10
C ASP A 253 -22.25 -2.20 -11.47
N SER A 254 -21.26 -2.76 -12.15
CA SER A 254 -21.23 -4.18 -12.51
C SER A 254 -21.30 -5.10 -11.28
N ILE A 255 -20.49 -4.84 -10.26
CA ILE A 255 -20.49 -5.67 -9.04
C ILE A 255 -21.84 -5.58 -8.32
N THR A 256 -22.46 -4.39 -8.26
CA THR A 256 -23.77 -4.21 -7.61
C THR A 256 -24.96 -4.71 -8.44
N ALA A 257 -24.79 -4.94 -9.74
CA ALA A 257 -25.82 -5.53 -10.58
C ALA A 257 -25.81 -7.07 -10.51
N GLU A 258 -24.63 -7.66 -10.23
CA GLU A 258 -24.44 -9.10 -10.10
C GLU A 258 -24.79 -9.65 -8.70
N ASN A 259 -24.90 -8.79 -7.68
CA ASN A 259 -25.16 -9.14 -6.27
C ASN A 259 -26.41 -8.44 -5.72
#